data_AF-A0A367Z9B6-F1
#
_entry.id   AF-A0A367Z9B6-F1
#
_cell.length_a   1.000
_cell.length_b   1.000
_cell.length_c   1.000
_cell.angle_alpha   90.00
_cell.angle_beta   90.00
_cell.angle_gamma   90.00
#
_symmetry.space_group_name_H-M   'P 1'
#
loop_
_entity.id
_entity.type
_entity.pdbx_description
1 polymer ?
#
loop_
_entity_poly.entity_id
_entity_poly.type
_entity_poly.pdbx_seq_one_letter_code
_entity_poly.pdbx_strand_id
1 'polypeptide(L)'
;MLIKTPEEDDPMELTGVVLPGEPGGLERMAETFVEEFVRLGWQEEHLLKLFTQPYFLATHRIYRQKGEEYVRQLIRKTQTRWSIQPRHQPNKE
;
A
#
# COMPACT_ATOMS: atom_id res chain seq x y z
N MET A 1 -12.87 -24.97 25.28
CA MET A 1 -13.26 -24.34 24.00
C MET A 1 -13.68 -25.46 23.07
N LEU A 2 -14.97 -25.58 22.75
CA LEU A 2 -15.46 -26.55 21.77
C LEU A 2 -15.17 -25.99 20.38
N ILE A 3 -14.33 -26.68 19.61
CA ILE A 3 -14.01 -26.31 18.22
C ILE A 3 -15.05 -27.02 17.35
N LYS A 4 -15.92 -26.26 16.68
CA LYS A 4 -16.87 -26.81 15.70
C LYS A 4 -16.09 -27.21 14.45
N THR A 5 -16.33 -28.42 13.94
CA THR A 5 -15.84 -28.83 12.62
C THR A 5 -16.60 -28.05 11.54
N PRO A 6 -15.90 -27.51 10.51
CA PRO A 6 -16.56 -26.87 9.38
C PRO A 6 -17.51 -27.85 8.69
N GLU A 7 -18.71 -27.38 8.36
CA GLU A 7 -19.75 -28.16 7.67
C GLU A 7 -20.03 -27.42 6.36
N GLU A 8 -19.90 -28.10 5.23
CA GLU A 8 -19.88 -27.50 3.88
C GLU A 8 -21.12 -26.64 3.55
N ASP A 9 -22.25 -26.93 4.18
CA ASP A 9 -23.53 -26.24 3.97
C ASP A 9 -23.93 -25.30 5.12
N ASP A 10 -23.04 -24.97 6.06
CA ASP A 10 -23.39 -24.07 7.19
C ASP A 10 -23.55 -22.62 6.69
N PRO A 11 -24.79 -22.07 6.68
CA PRO A 11 -25.03 -20.71 6.22
C PRO A 11 -24.43 -19.64 7.15
N MET A 12 -24.03 -20.03 8.37
CA MET A 12 -23.40 -19.15 9.36
C MET A 12 -21.87 -19.25 9.33
N GLU A 13 -21.27 -20.07 8.45
CA GLU A 13 -19.83 -20.15 8.30
C GLU A 13 -19.27 -18.87 7.66
N LEU A 14 -18.24 -18.30 8.30
CA LEU A 14 -17.60 -17.09 7.79
C LEU A 14 -16.73 -17.42 6.57
N THR A 15 -17.26 -17.18 5.38
CA THR A 15 -16.53 -17.36 4.11
C THR A 15 -16.00 -16.03 3.58
N GLY A 16 -14.68 -15.92 3.45
CA GLY A 16 -14.04 -14.80 2.76
C GLY A 16 -13.99 -15.02 1.25
N VAL A 17 -14.47 -14.06 0.47
CA VAL A 17 -14.37 -14.06 -1.00
C VAL A 17 -13.56 -12.86 -1.49
N VAL A 18 -12.74 -13.06 -2.53
CA VAL A 18 -12.01 -11.97 -3.18
C VAL A 18 -12.92 -11.32 -4.23
N LEU A 19 -13.28 -10.06 -4.00
CA LEU A 19 -13.97 -9.27 -5.01
C LEU A 19 -12.95 -8.73 -6.04
N PRO A 20 -13.28 -8.75 -7.34
CA PRO A 20 -12.43 -8.14 -8.34
C PRO A 20 -12.33 -6.63 -8.08
N GLY A 21 -11.11 -6.10 -8.14
CA GLY A 21 -10.90 -4.66 -8.06
C GLY A 21 -11.40 -3.94 -9.30
N GLU A 22 -11.73 -2.66 -9.16
CA GLU A 22 -12.02 -1.80 -10.31
C GLU A 22 -10.78 -1.59 -11.19
N PRO A 23 -10.95 -1.42 -12.51
CA PRO A 23 -9.87 -0.96 -13.38
C PRO A 23 -9.25 0.35 -12.84
N GLY A 24 -7.93 0.36 -12.68
CA GLY A 24 -7.21 1.52 -12.13
C GLY A 24 -7.30 1.70 -10.61
N GLY A 25 -8.03 0.83 -9.90
CA GLY A 25 -8.19 0.94 -8.44
C GLY A 25 -6.88 0.78 -7.68
N LEU A 26 -5.99 -0.08 -8.19
CA LEU A 26 -4.67 -0.33 -7.59
C LEU A 26 -3.74 0.88 -7.73
N GLU A 27 -3.79 1.58 -8.87
CA GLU A 27 -3.07 2.82 -9.13
C GLU A 27 -3.61 3.96 -8.26
N ARG A 28 -4.94 4.11 -8.17
CA ARG A 28 -5.56 5.09 -7.26
C ARG A 28 -5.17 4.85 -5.81
N MET A 29 -5.16 3.59 -5.37
CA MET A 29 -4.72 3.23 -4.02
C MET A 29 -3.24 3.57 -3.80
N ALA A 30 -2.38 3.31 -4.78
CA ALA A 30 -0.97 3.69 -4.73
C ALA A 30 -0.79 5.22 -4.59
N GLU A 31 -1.54 5.99 -5.39
CA GLU A 31 -1.55 7.45 -5.33
C GLU A 31 -1.98 7.94 -3.94
N THR A 32 -3.04 7.38 -3.37
CA THR A 32 -3.52 7.73 -2.03
C THR A 32 -2.47 7.47 -0.95
N PHE A 33 -1.86 6.28 -0.93
CA PHE A 33 -0.81 5.98 0.07
C PHE A 33 0.38 6.93 -0.05
N VAL A 34 0.88 7.16 -1.26
CA VAL A 34 2.02 8.07 -1.48
C VAL A 34 1.64 9.49 -1.06
N GLU A 35 0.45 9.96 -1.38
CA GLU A 35 -0.03 11.29 -1.00
C GLU A 35 -0.06 11.48 0.53
N GLU A 36 -0.58 10.50 1.27
CA GLU A 36 -0.63 10.57 2.73
C GLU A 36 0.76 10.73 3.34
N PHE A 37 1.72 9.89 2.94
CA PHE A 37 3.07 9.93 3.51
C PHE A 37 3.90 11.12 3.02
N VAL A 38 3.72 11.55 1.77
CA VAL A 38 4.32 12.81 1.28
C VAL A 38 3.79 13.99 2.10
N ARG A 39 2.49 14.02 2.42
CA ARG A 39 1.89 15.05 3.28
C ARG A 39 2.43 15.05 4.71
N LEU A 40 2.85 13.89 5.20
CA LEU A 40 3.57 13.77 6.48
C LEU A 40 5.04 14.19 6.39
N GLY A 41 5.56 14.48 5.19
CA GLY A 41 6.93 14.94 4.96
C GLY A 41 7.94 13.81 4.77
N TRP A 42 7.50 12.60 4.42
CA TRP A 42 8.39 11.46 4.21
C TRP A 42 9.25 11.62 2.95
N GLN A 43 10.47 11.10 3.05
CA GLN A 43 11.47 11.09 1.96
C GLN A 43 11.18 9.99 0.94
N GLU A 44 11.70 10.13 -0.29
CA GLU A 44 11.54 9.13 -1.36
C GLU A 44 12.03 7.74 -0.92
N GLU A 45 13.15 7.65 -0.22
CA GLU A 45 13.72 6.37 0.22
C GLU A 45 12.85 5.64 1.25
N HIS A 46 12.24 6.38 2.19
CA HIS A 46 11.33 5.80 3.19
C HIS A 46 10.03 5.35 2.55
N LEU A 47 9.50 6.14 1.62
CA LEU A 47 8.34 5.78 0.82
C LEU A 47 8.61 4.52 0.00
N LEU A 48 9.76 4.43 -0.66
CA LEU A 48 10.11 3.27 -1.48
C LEU A 48 10.18 1.97 -0.65
N LYS A 49 10.62 2.03 0.61
CA LYS A 49 10.62 0.86 1.51
C LYS A 49 9.22 0.27 1.72
N LEU A 50 8.17 1.11 1.74
CA LEU A 50 6.79 0.62 1.83
C LEU A 50 6.40 -0.24 0.63
N PHE A 51 6.99 0.01 -0.54
CA PHE A 51 6.73 -0.73 -1.77
C PHE A 51 7.62 -1.97 -1.90
N THR A 52 8.86 -1.93 -1.42
CA THR A 52 9.79 -3.06 -1.58
C THR A 52 9.64 -4.13 -0.50
N GLN A 53 9.10 -3.80 0.68
CA GLN A 53 8.95 -4.75 1.78
C GLN A 53 7.68 -5.62 1.65
N PRO A 54 7.80 -6.97 1.67
CA PRO A 54 6.66 -7.88 1.53
C PRO A 54 5.60 -7.77 2.62
N TYR A 55 5.96 -7.24 3.80
CA TYR A 55 5.02 -7.05 4.90
C TYR A 55 3.89 -6.07 4.54
N PHE A 56 4.16 -5.10 3.67
CA PHE A 56 3.15 -4.17 3.18
C PHE A 56 2.49 -4.72 1.91
N LEU A 57 1.63 -5.73 2.07
CA LEU A 57 1.06 -6.51 0.98
C LEU A 57 0.46 -5.66 -0.16
N ALA A 58 -0.26 -4.58 0.17
CA ALA A 58 -0.92 -3.73 -0.83
C ALA A 58 0.08 -2.97 -1.72
N THR A 59 1.01 -2.22 -1.12
CA THR A 59 2.06 -1.48 -1.83
C THR A 59 3.08 -2.40 -2.46
N HIS A 60 3.40 -3.53 -1.82
CA HIS A 60 4.28 -4.55 -2.39
C HIS A 60 3.68 -5.22 -3.62
N ARG A 61 2.37 -5.45 -3.64
CA ARG A 61 1.67 -5.93 -4.85
C ARG A 61 1.80 -4.92 -6.00
N ILE A 62 1.65 -3.63 -5.73
CA ILE A 62 1.85 -2.57 -6.73
C ILE A 62 3.29 -2.63 -7.29
N TYR A 63 4.28 -2.69 -6.41
CA TYR A 63 5.69 -2.80 -6.78
C TYR A 63 5.96 -4.01 -7.67
N ARG A 64 5.43 -5.18 -7.32
CA ARG A 64 5.59 -6.43 -8.10
C ARG A 64 4.93 -6.36 -9.48
N GLN A 65 3.84 -5.61 -9.62
CA GLN A 65 3.10 -5.50 -10.88
C GLN A 65 3.64 -4.40 -11.81
N LYS A 66 4.15 -3.30 -11.26
CA LYS A 66 4.52 -2.09 -12.03
C LYS A 66 6.03 -1.82 -12.07
N GLY A 67 6.78 -2.39 -11.12
CA GLY A 67 8.22 -2.19 -10.99
C GLY A 67 8.62 -0.93 -10.22
N GLU A 68 9.92 -0.84 -9.91
CA GLU A 68 10.50 0.23 -9.10
C GLU A 68 10.38 1.61 -9.75
N GLU A 69 10.66 1.71 -11.05
CA GLU A 69 10.69 2.98 -11.78
C GLU A 69 9.31 3.67 -11.74
N TYR A 70 8.23 2.90 -11.92
CA TYR A 70 6.87 3.41 -11.77
C TYR A 70 6.63 4.01 -10.39
N VAL A 71 7.05 3.32 -9.33
CA VAL A 71 6.87 3.78 -7.94
C VAL A 71 7.66 5.06 -7.67
N ARG A 72 8.91 5.15 -8.16
CA ARG A 72 9.72 6.36 -8.03
C ARG A 72 9.10 7.56 -8.74
N GLN A 73 8.59 7.36 -9.95
CA GLN A 73 7.90 8.41 -10.70
C GLN A 73 6.63 8.87 -9.97
N LEU A 74 5.86 7.92 -9.42
CA LEU A 74 4.69 8.23 -8.61
C LEU A 74 5.04 9.09 -7.38
N ILE A 75 6.08 8.72 -6.64
CA ILE A 75 6.53 9.48 -5.46
C ILE A 75 6.94 10.90 -5.85
N ARG A 76 7.80 11.05 -6.87
CA ARG A 76 8.29 12.36 -7.33
C ARG A 76 7.16 13.25 -7.83
N LYS A 77 6.24 12.69 -8.62
CA LYS A 77 5.05 13.41 -9.10
C LYS A 77 4.21 13.95 -7.93
N THR A 78 4.02 13.14 -6.90
CA THR A 78 3.24 13.53 -5.72
C THR A 78 3.97 14.57 -4.85
N GLN A 79 5.29 14.44 -4.66
CA GLN A 79 6.08 15.46 -3.96
C GLN A 79 6.02 16.82 -4.66
N THR A 80 6.18 16.85 -5.99
CA THR A 80 6.05 18.07 -6.78
C THR A 80 4.65 18.68 -6.69
N ARG A 81 3.60 17.84 -6.71
CA ARG A 81 2.21 18.31 -6.61
C ARG A 81 1.93 19.05 -5.30
N TRP A 82 2.51 18.59 -4.20
CA TRP A 82 2.24 19.16 -2.87
C TRP A 82 3.25 20.22 -2.43
N SER A 83 4.32 20.47 -3.20
CA SER A 83 5.40 21.41 -2.87
C SER A 83 5.95 21.25 -1.45
N ILE A 84 5.92 20.01 -0.92
CA ILE A 84 6.34 19.73 0.45
C ILE A 84 7.86 19.56 0.45
N GLN A 85 8.54 20.45 1.16
CA GLN A 85 9.95 20.23 1.44
C GLN A 85 10.08 19.02 2.36
N PRO A 86 10.99 18.07 2.04
CA PRO A 86 11.12 16.86 2.83
C PRO A 86 11.55 17.19 4.26
N ARG A 87 10.77 16.78 5.28
CA ARG A 87 11.20 16.93 6.67
C ARG A 87 12.18 15.80 6.99
N HIS A 88 13.37 16.16 7.46
CA HIS A 88 14.29 15.19 8.03
C HIS A 88 13.65 14.65 9.31
N GLN A 89 13.24 13.38 9.29
CA GLN A 89 12.73 12.73 10.49
C GLN A 89 13.94 12.16 11.25
N PRO A 90 14.24 12.63 12.47
CA PRO A 90 15.35 12.09 13.24
C PRO A 90 15.10 10.60 13.49
N ASN A 91 16.16 9.80 13.35
CA ASN A 91 16.13 8.36 13.63
C ASN A 91 15.53 8.15 15.02
N LYS A 92 14.41 7.43 15.10
CA LYS A 92 13.95 6.87 16.37
C LYS A 92 14.81 5.63 16.60
N GLU A 93 15.75 5.77 17.53
CA GLU A 93 16.57 4.70 18.10
C GLU A 93 15.72 3.57 18.70
#